data_AF-A0A3E0I6A8-F1
#
_entry.id   AF-A0A3E0I6A8-F1
#
_cell.length_a   1.000
_cell.length_b   1.000
_cell.length_c   1.000
_cell.angle_alpha   90.00
_cell.angle_beta   90.00
_cell.angle_gamma   90.00
#
_symmetry.space_group_name_H-M   'P 1'
#
loop_
_entity.id
_entity.type
_entity.pdbx_description
1 polymer ?
#
loop_
_entity_poly.entity_id
_entity_poly.type
_entity_poly.pdbx_seq_one_letter_code
_entity_poly.pdbx_strand_id
1 'polypeptide(L)'
;MVTGSSVLAGVPARDGFSGRAEVVAGPVRPEFRPAQAQAAASDPSRAAEFRPAQLGGRRVGFPTRCGISALRPRVGIEMKATINGRVVAEAPESELVSIEGNWYFPPSSFVDGALADSPTPYTCPWKGTAQYHDVAGQSDAGWSYPTPPQSAVDRVGQDFAGYVAFDRRRVEVS
;
A
#
# COMPACT_ATOMS: atom_id res chain seq x y z
N MET A 1 -36.62 -72.47 -17.92
CA MET A 1 -35.18 -72.58 -17.65
C MET A 1 -34.72 -71.29 -16.97
N VAL A 2 -34.13 -71.41 -15.78
CA VAL A 2 -33.17 -70.50 -15.09
C VAL A 2 -33.67 -69.07 -14.77
N THR A 3 -34.13 -68.71 -13.56
CA THR A 3 -33.49 -68.52 -12.21
C THR A 3 -32.54 -67.32 -12.06
N GLY A 4 -32.74 -66.55 -10.98
CA GLY A 4 -31.76 -65.64 -10.33
C GLY A 4 -32.06 -64.15 -10.58
N SER A 5 -32.06 -63.21 -9.63
CA SER A 5 -31.44 -63.12 -8.29
C SER A 5 -32.27 -62.15 -7.43
N SER A 6 -32.65 -62.49 -6.19
CA SER A 6 -31.90 -62.34 -4.92
C SER A 6 -31.43 -60.91 -4.61
N VAL A 7 -32.18 -60.14 -3.80
CA VAL A 7 -32.10 -59.86 -2.33
C VAL A 7 -30.81 -59.17 -1.81
N LEU A 8 -31.05 -58.16 -0.95
CA LEU A 8 -30.35 -57.75 0.28
C LEU A 8 -29.68 -56.36 0.33
N ALA A 9 -30.34 -55.50 1.12
CA ALA A 9 -29.85 -54.86 2.34
C ALA A 9 -28.67 -53.87 2.31
N GLY A 10 -28.98 -52.65 2.78
CA GLY A 10 -28.38 -52.12 4.01
C GLY A 10 -27.04 -51.41 3.88
N VAL A 11 -27.08 -50.07 3.89
CA VAL A 11 -25.94 -49.25 4.33
C VAL A 11 -26.46 -48.20 5.34
N PRO A 12 -25.92 -48.17 6.57
CA PRO A 12 -26.44 -47.32 7.64
C PRO A 12 -26.01 -45.85 7.51
N ALA A 13 -26.91 -44.98 7.94
CA ALA A 13 -26.70 -43.56 8.14
C ALA A 13 -25.54 -43.31 9.12
N ARG A 14 -24.63 -42.42 8.74
CA ARG A 14 -23.50 -41.99 9.57
C ARG A 14 -23.93 -40.79 10.40
N ASP A 15 -24.07 -41.07 11.69
CA ASP A 15 -23.83 -40.23 12.88
C ASP A 15 -23.67 -38.71 12.63
N GLY A 16 -24.72 -37.97 13.02
CA GLY A 16 -24.69 -36.51 13.17
C GLY A 16 -23.98 -36.14 14.48
N PHE A 17 -22.77 -35.62 14.36
CA PHE A 17 -21.98 -35.13 15.49
C PHE A 17 -22.64 -33.87 16.07
N SER A 18 -23.18 -34.03 17.28
CA SER A 18 -23.73 -32.98 18.12
C SER A 18 -22.65 -31.96 18.51
N GLY A 19 -23.07 -30.71 18.60
CA GLY A 19 -22.18 -29.55 18.68
C GLY A 19 -21.33 -29.42 19.93
N ARG A 20 -20.31 -28.58 19.79
CA ARG A 20 -19.79 -27.62 20.77
C ARG A 20 -18.90 -26.64 20.02
N ALA A 21 -19.46 -25.48 19.68
CA ALA A 21 -18.66 -24.32 19.30
C ALA A 21 -18.04 -23.77 20.60
N GLU A 22 -16.83 -24.22 20.89
CA GLU A 22 -16.02 -23.63 21.95
C GLU A 22 -15.29 -22.43 21.35
N VAL A 23 -15.74 -21.23 21.75
CA VAL A 23 -15.10 -19.95 21.45
C VAL A 23 -13.80 -19.92 22.25
N VAL A 24 -12.71 -20.36 21.66
CA VAL A 24 -11.37 -20.14 22.21
C VAL A 24 -10.95 -18.72 21.80
N ALA A 25 -11.05 -17.82 22.77
CA ALA A 25 -10.48 -16.48 22.72
C ALA A 25 -9.00 -16.57 22.32
N GLY A 26 -8.68 -16.06 21.12
CA GLY A 26 -7.30 -15.89 20.69
C GLY A 26 -6.55 -14.91 21.60
N PRO A 27 -5.23 -15.06 21.75
CA PRO A 27 -4.45 -14.20 22.61
C PRO A 27 -4.50 -12.75 22.13
N VAL A 28 -4.98 -11.89 23.02
CA VAL A 28 -4.81 -10.43 23.00
C VAL A 28 -3.36 -10.09 22.63
N ARG A 29 -3.18 -9.47 21.46
CA ARG A 29 -1.90 -8.92 21.03
C ARG A 29 -1.50 -7.78 21.99
N PRO A 30 -0.30 -7.80 22.59
CA PRO A 30 0.19 -6.66 23.33
C PRO A 30 0.53 -5.49 22.38
N GLU A 31 0.22 -4.31 22.87
CA GLU A 31 0.19 -3.01 22.22
C GLU A 31 1.48 -2.67 21.43
N PHE A 32 1.30 -2.28 20.17
CA PHE A 32 2.35 -1.67 19.37
C PHE A 32 2.62 -0.27 19.93
N ARG A 33 3.74 -0.11 20.62
CA ARG A 33 4.27 1.21 20.98
C ARG A 33 4.49 2.03 19.71
N PRO A 34 3.90 3.23 19.57
CA PRO A 34 4.28 4.14 18.50
C PRO A 34 5.73 4.57 18.73
N ALA A 35 6.59 4.30 17.76
CA ALA A 35 7.91 4.92 17.67
C ALA A 35 7.69 6.43 17.57
N GLN A 36 7.99 7.15 18.65
CA GLN A 36 7.97 8.60 18.66
C GLN A 36 9.01 9.12 17.68
N ALA A 37 8.51 9.68 16.57
CA ALA A 37 9.25 10.61 15.74
C ALA A 37 9.60 11.84 16.59
N GLN A 38 10.87 12.00 16.93
CA GLN A 38 11.38 13.23 17.52
C GLN A 38 11.86 14.14 16.38
N ALA A 39 10.98 15.06 15.98
CA ALA A 39 11.34 16.33 15.39
C ALA A 39 11.38 17.38 16.51
N ALA A 40 12.57 17.92 16.82
CA ALA A 40 12.77 19.17 17.55
C ALA A 40 14.25 19.53 17.40
N ALA A 41 14.59 20.56 16.64
CA ALA A 41 14.58 21.96 17.06
C ALA A 41 16.01 22.42 17.37
N SER A 42 16.40 23.43 16.61
CA SER A 42 17.58 24.26 16.75
C SER A 42 17.71 24.84 18.16
N ASP A 43 18.91 24.83 18.73
CA ASP A 43 19.42 25.99 19.48
C ASP A 43 20.95 26.11 19.32
N PRO A 44 21.42 27.21 18.72
CA PRO A 44 22.84 27.51 18.56
C PRO A 44 23.29 28.47 19.66
N SER A 45 23.97 27.98 20.69
CA SER A 45 24.68 28.83 21.65
C SER A 45 25.80 28.09 22.38
N ARG A 46 26.99 28.04 21.76
CA ARG A 46 28.23 28.07 22.53
C ARG A 46 29.30 28.84 21.76
N ALA A 47 29.51 30.05 22.24
CA ALA A 47 30.51 31.00 21.80
C ALA A 47 31.95 30.57 22.22
N ALA A 48 32.91 31.21 21.55
CA ALA A 48 34.36 31.24 21.79
C ALA A 48 35.09 29.92 21.48
N GLU A 49 36.11 29.89 20.62
CA GLU A 49 37.35 30.63 20.81
C GLU A 49 37.97 31.22 19.53
N PHE A 50 38.69 32.33 19.76
CA PHE A 50 39.46 33.17 18.85
C PHE A 50 40.51 32.43 18.02
N ARG A 51 40.75 32.90 16.80
CA ARG A 51 42.07 33.34 16.27
C ARG A 51 41.87 34.16 14.98
N PRO A 52 42.30 35.44 14.91
CA PRO A 52 42.23 36.23 13.69
C PRO A 52 43.53 36.09 12.88
N ALA A 53 43.40 36.03 11.54
CA ALA A 53 44.46 36.43 10.63
C ALA A 53 43.83 37.05 9.37
N GLN A 54 44.23 38.27 9.11
CA GLN A 54 43.85 39.15 8.00
C GLN A 54 44.11 38.56 6.61
N LEU A 55 43.32 39.03 5.63
CA LEU A 55 43.64 39.46 4.25
C LEU A 55 42.36 39.16 3.42
N GLY A 56 41.52 40.13 3.06
CA GLY A 56 41.83 41.25 2.18
C GLY A 56 41.22 40.94 0.80
N GLY A 57 40.24 41.73 0.33
CA GLY A 57 39.92 41.78 -1.10
C GLY A 57 38.44 41.82 -1.51
N ARG A 58 37.98 43.05 -1.77
CA ARG A 58 37.04 43.47 -2.83
C ARG A 58 35.66 42.81 -2.94
N ARG A 59 34.67 43.64 -2.58
CA ARG A 59 33.27 43.58 -3.00
C ARG A 59 33.17 43.63 -4.53
N VAL A 60 32.38 42.73 -5.10
CA VAL A 60 31.59 43.00 -6.30
C VAL A 60 30.18 42.45 -6.06
N GLY A 61 29.21 43.33 -6.16
CA GLY A 61 27.81 43.00 -5.94
C GLY A 61 27.28 42.08 -7.03
N PHE A 62 26.42 41.16 -6.64
CA PHE A 62 25.50 40.52 -7.56
C PHE A 62 24.07 40.90 -7.16
N PRO A 63 23.29 41.46 -8.11
CA PRO A 63 21.94 41.91 -7.85
C PRO A 63 20.98 40.73 -7.73
N THR A 64 19.97 40.97 -6.92
CA THR A 64 18.67 40.30 -6.80
C THR A 64 18.21 39.58 -8.06
N ARG A 65 18.18 38.24 -8.04
CA ARG A 65 17.12 37.45 -8.67
C ARG A 65 17.16 36.00 -8.16
N CYS A 66 16.72 35.78 -6.91
CA CYS A 66 16.19 34.47 -6.58
C CYS A 66 14.81 34.40 -7.24
N GLY A 67 14.82 34.07 -8.54
CA GLY A 67 13.62 33.54 -9.17
C GLY A 67 13.33 32.24 -8.44
N ILE A 68 12.43 32.30 -7.45
CA ILE A 68 11.58 31.16 -7.12
C ILE A 68 11.01 30.73 -8.46
N SER A 69 11.64 29.70 -9.01
CA SER A 69 11.19 29.00 -10.19
C SER A 69 9.77 28.59 -9.86
N ALA A 70 8.80 29.37 -10.34
CA ALA A 70 7.43 28.96 -10.38
C ALA A 70 7.48 27.57 -10.99
N LEU A 71 7.16 26.57 -10.17
CA LEU A 71 7.03 25.18 -10.55
C LEU A 71 6.13 25.20 -11.78
N ARG A 72 6.77 25.17 -12.95
CA ARG A 72 6.06 24.91 -14.19
C ARG A 72 5.30 23.64 -13.90
N PRO A 73 3.96 23.58 -14.05
CA PRO A 73 3.32 22.29 -14.14
C PRO A 73 4.00 21.62 -15.32
N ARG A 74 4.95 20.74 -15.01
CA ARG A 74 5.43 19.78 -15.98
C ARG A 74 4.14 19.08 -16.34
N VAL A 75 3.78 19.10 -17.61
CA VAL A 75 2.80 18.15 -18.13
C VAL A 75 3.49 16.79 -17.98
N GLY A 76 3.56 16.30 -16.74
CA GLY A 76 3.83 14.94 -16.42
C GLY A 76 2.58 14.18 -16.80
N ILE A 77 2.78 12.97 -17.31
CA ILE A 77 1.66 12.05 -17.51
C ILE A 77 1.14 11.73 -16.11
N GLU A 78 0.06 12.40 -15.72
CA GLU A 78 -0.68 12.15 -14.47
C GLU A 78 -1.67 11.04 -14.76
N MET A 79 -1.49 9.93 -14.05
CA MET A 79 -2.41 8.80 -14.11
C MET A 79 -3.48 9.02 -13.04
N LYS A 80 -4.74 8.95 -13.44
CA LYS A 80 -5.88 9.09 -12.53
C LYS A 80 -6.68 7.80 -12.49
N ALA A 81 -7.01 7.37 -11.28
CA ALA A 81 -7.90 6.25 -11.02
C ALA A 81 -9.31 6.79 -10.72
N THR A 82 -10.27 6.45 -11.56
CA THR A 82 -11.67 6.89 -11.46
C THR A 82 -12.57 5.67 -11.27
N ILE A 83 -13.50 5.76 -10.32
CA ILE A 83 -14.53 4.75 -10.06
C ILE A 83 -15.89 5.43 -9.97
N ASN A 84 -16.90 4.94 -10.70
CA ASN A 84 -18.25 5.53 -10.74
C ASN A 84 -18.24 7.07 -10.99
N GLY A 85 -17.30 7.58 -11.79
CA GLY A 85 -17.15 9.01 -12.06
C GLY A 85 -16.48 9.84 -10.94
N ARG A 86 -16.01 9.19 -9.86
CA ARG A 86 -15.26 9.81 -8.78
C ARG A 86 -13.78 9.45 -8.88
N VAL A 87 -12.91 10.45 -8.82
CA VAL A 87 -11.46 10.22 -8.76
C VAL A 87 -11.09 9.78 -7.35
N VAL A 88 -10.35 8.68 -7.24
CA VAL A 88 -9.94 8.06 -5.98
C VAL A 88 -8.45 8.16 -5.72
N ALA A 89 -7.64 8.19 -6.77
CA ALA A 89 -6.21 8.40 -6.67
C ALA A 89 -5.68 9.12 -7.92
N GLU A 90 -4.71 10.02 -7.71
CA GLU A 90 -4.01 10.75 -8.77
C GLU A 90 -2.51 10.72 -8.46
N ALA A 91 -1.70 10.24 -9.41
CA ALA A 91 -0.26 10.12 -9.23
C ALA A 91 0.49 10.34 -10.55
N PRO A 92 1.71 10.90 -10.53
CA PRO A 92 2.54 10.99 -11.71
C PRO A 92 3.10 9.60 -12.06
N GLU A 93 3.17 9.26 -13.36
CA GLU A 93 3.68 7.95 -13.84
C GLU A 93 5.05 7.58 -13.26
N SER A 94 5.89 8.57 -12.94
CA SER A 94 7.21 8.38 -12.31
C SER A 94 7.18 7.76 -10.92
N GLU A 95 6.07 7.87 -10.18
CA GLU A 95 5.88 7.30 -8.85
C GLU A 95 5.09 5.99 -8.90
N LEU A 96 4.51 5.65 -10.05
CA LEU A 96 3.74 4.42 -10.23
C LEU A 96 4.63 3.22 -10.52
N VAL A 97 4.15 2.06 -10.08
CA VAL A 97 4.82 0.79 -10.32
C VAL A 97 3.97 -0.07 -11.25
N SER A 98 4.52 -0.49 -12.39
CA SER A 98 3.84 -1.40 -13.32
C SER A 98 4.26 -2.84 -13.05
N ILE A 99 3.33 -3.67 -12.59
CA ILE A 99 3.59 -5.10 -12.37
C ILE A 99 2.52 -5.89 -13.10
N GLU A 100 2.94 -6.69 -14.08
CA GLU A 100 2.06 -7.61 -14.83
C GLU A 100 0.82 -6.91 -15.44
N GLY A 101 0.96 -5.66 -15.87
CA GLY A 101 -0.11 -4.88 -16.49
C GLY A 101 -1.11 -4.25 -15.52
N ASN A 102 -0.81 -4.28 -14.22
CA ASN A 102 -1.50 -3.50 -13.19
C ASN A 102 -0.61 -2.33 -12.74
N TRP A 103 -1.26 -1.19 -12.51
CA TRP A 103 -0.63 0.01 -11.99
C TRP A 103 -0.85 0.09 -10.48
N TYR A 104 0.25 0.27 -9.76
CA TYR A 104 0.29 0.35 -8.32
C TYR A 104 0.53 1.80 -7.92
N PHE A 105 -0.44 2.37 -7.21
CA PHE A 105 -0.43 3.75 -6.75
C PHE A 105 0.12 3.83 -5.33
N PRO A 106 0.93 4.86 -5.02
CA PRO A 106 1.39 5.08 -3.66
C PRO A 106 0.19 5.46 -2.77
N PRO A 107 0.16 5.05 -1.49
CA PRO A 107 -0.95 5.35 -0.58
C PRO A 107 -1.13 6.86 -0.33
N SER A 108 -0.10 7.68 -0.56
CA SER A 108 -0.16 9.14 -0.46
C SER A 108 -0.97 9.82 -1.56
N SER A 109 -1.18 9.14 -2.70
CA SER A 109 -1.95 9.68 -3.83
C SER A 109 -3.45 9.47 -3.69
N PHE A 110 -3.89 8.80 -2.63
CA PHE A 110 -5.29 8.50 -2.40
C PHE A 110 -6.01 9.64 -1.71
N VAL A 111 -7.27 9.82 -2.07
CA VAL A 111 -8.17 10.74 -1.35
C VAL A 111 -8.52 10.12 0.00
N ASP A 112 -8.38 10.91 1.07
CA ASP A 112 -8.77 10.50 2.43
C ASP A 112 -10.22 9.98 2.47
N GLY A 113 -10.41 8.78 3.02
CA GLY A 113 -11.71 8.11 3.11
C GLY A 113 -12.19 7.47 1.80
N ALA A 114 -11.38 7.46 0.73
CA ALA A 114 -11.70 6.69 -0.48
C ALA A 114 -11.37 5.19 -0.34
N LEU A 115 -10.48 4.83 0.58
CA LEU A 115 -10.09 3.46 0.88
C LEU A 115 -10.66 3.01 2.24
N ALA A 116 -11.11 1.77 2.30
CA ALA A 116 -11.44 1.08 3.54
C ALA A 116 -10.89 -0.35 3.53
N ASP A 117 -10.27 -0.79 4.62
CA ASP A 117 -9.70 -2.14 4.71
C ASP A 117 -10.78 -3.22 4.75
N SER A 118 -10.64 -4.24 3.90
CA SER A 118 -11.48 -5.45 3.92
C SER A 118 -10.72 -6.62 4.56
N PRO A 119 -11.35 -7.44 5.42
CA PRO A 119 -10.69 -8.57 6.08
C PRO A 119 -10.45 -9.79 5.17
N THR A 120 -10.58 -9.66 3.84
CA THR A 120 -10.39 -10.76 2.88
C THR A 120 -8.95 -11.30 2.95
N PRO A 121 -8.74 -12.55 3.41
CA PRO A 121 -7.40 -13.11 3.51
C PRO A 121 -6.96 -13.66 2.15
N TYR A 122 -5.84 -13.16 1.62
CA TYR A 122 -5.21 -13.71 0.43
C TYR A 122 -3.69 -13.65 0.51
N THR A 123 -3.03 -14.65 -0.07
CA THR A 123 -1.57 -14.72 -0.06
C THR A 123 -1.10 -15.32 -1.38
N CYS A 124 -0.28 -14.55 -2.10
CA CYS A 124 0.37 -15.00 -3.33
C CYS A 124 1.67 -15.75 -2.98
N PRO A 125 2.03 -16.81 -3.72
CA PRO A 125 3.26 -17.57 -3.48
C PRO A 125 4.55 -16.74 -3.57
N TRP A 126 4.55 -15.69 -4.39
CA TRP A 126 5.75 -14.89 -4.65
C TRP A 126 5.63 -13.43 -4.21
N LYS A 127 4.41 -12.86 -4.17
CA LYS A 127 4.17 -11.47 -3.71
C LYS A 127 3.88 -11.36 -2.21
N GLY A 128 3.61 -12.48 -1.54
CA GLY A 128 3.29 -12.51 -0.11
C GLY A 128 1.82 -12.21 0.18
N THR A 129 1.56 -11.70 1.39
CA THR A 129 0.20 -11.44 1.89
C THR A 129 -0.39 -10.20 1.22
N ALA A 130 -1.57 -10.37 0.62
CA ALA A 130 -2.33 -9.29 0.05
C ALA A 130 -3.39 -8.80 1.05
N GLN A 131 -3.56 -7.50 1.12
CA GLN A 131 -4.60 -6.81 1.86
C GLN A 131 -5.59 -6.21 0.86
N TYR A 132 -6.84 -6.64 0.89
CA TYR A 132 -7.90 -6.08 0.06
C TYR A 132 -8.47 -4.80 0.67
N HIS A 133 -8.88 -3.90 -0.22
CA HIS A 133 -9.45 -2.61 0.11
C HIS A 133 -10.72 -2.38 -0.68
N ASP A 134 -11.73 -1.86 0.01
CA ASP A 134 -12.93 -1.32 -0.58
C ASP A 134 -12.64 0.10 -1.05
N VAL A 135 -13.00 0.42 -2.30
CA VAL A 135 -12.68 1.70 -2.94
C VAL A 135 -13.97 2.44 -3.24
N ALA A 136 -14.17 3.62 -2.65
CA ALA A 136 -15.35 4.47 -2.83
C ALA A 136 -16.70 3.72 -2.69
N GLY A 137 -16.78 2.77 -1.74
CA GLY A 137 -17.98 1.96 -1.49
C GLY A 137 -18.11 0.70 -2.35
N GLN A 138 -17.13 0.40 -3.21
CA GLN A 138 -17.08 -0.85 -3.96
C GLN A 138 -16.17 -1.86 -3.27
N SER A 139 -16.75 -3.03 -2.93
CA SER A 139 -16.02 -4.07 -2.22
C SER A 139 -14.92 -4.73 -3.05
N ASP A 140 -13.78 -5.00 -2.41
CA ASP A 140 -12.61 -5.67 -2.99
C ASP A 140 -12.18 -5.06 -4.35
N ALA A 141 -12.27 -3.74 -4.46
CA ALA A 141 -11.95 -3.00 -5.68
C ALA A 141 -10.46 -2.68 -5.80
N GLY A 142 -9.72 -2.75 -4.69
CA GLY A 142 -8.28 -2.60 -4.65
C GLY A 142 -7.62 -3.66 -3.78
N TRP A 143 -6.32 -3.83 -3.98
CA TRP A 143 -5.47 -4.68 -3.14
C TRP A 143 -4.09 -4.07 -3.00
N SER A 144 -3.42 -4.36 -1.89
CA SER A 144 -2.07 -3.90 -1.60
C SER A 144 -1.24 -5.02 -0.98
N TYR A 145 0.07 -4.86 -1.01
CA TYR A 145 1.00 -5.76 -0.33
C TYR A 145 1.75 -4.95 0.74
N PRO A 146 1.29 -4.95 2.01
CA PRO A 146 1.95 -4.17 3.07
C PRO A 146 3.34 -4.72 3.42
N THR A 147 3.54 -6.03 3.24
CA THR A 147 4.79 -6.72 3.57
C THR A 147 5.24 -7.62 2.41
N PRO A 148 5.68 -7.05 1.27
CA PRO A 148 6.20 -7.85 0.17
C PRO A 148 7.53 -8.51 0.59
N PRO A 149 7.80 -9.77 0.18
CA PRO A 149 9.09 -10.38 0.43
C PRO A 149 10.18 -9.69 -0.42
N GLN A 150 11.43 -9.71 0.06
CA GLN A 150 12.56 -9.12 -0.66
C GLN A 150 12.68 -9.69 -2.09
N SER A 151 12.45 -10.99 -2.26
CA SER A 151 12.44 -11.63 -3.59
C SER A 151 11.46 -11.01 -4.59
N ALA A 152 10.34 -10.45 -4.12
CA ALA A 152 9.39 -9.74 -4.98
C ALA A 152 9.92 -8.34 -5.35
N VAL A 153 10.49 -7.63 -4.38
CA VAL A 153 11.12 -6.32 -4.58
C VAL A 153 12.30 -6.44 -5.55
N ASP A 154 13.17 -7.42 -5.37
CA ASP A 154 14.29 -7.72 -6.27
C ASP A 154 13.83 -8.04 -7.69
N ARG A 155 12.70 -8.75 -7.82
CA ARG A 155 12.14 -9.13 -9.12
C ARG A 155 11.55 -7.94 -9.88
N VAL A 156 10.93 -7.00 -9.18
CA VAL A 156 10.35 -5.78 -9.77
C VAL A 156 11.42 -4.70 -9.95
N GLY A 157 12.46 -4.70 -9.11
CA GLY A 157 13.54 -3.71 -9.11
C GLY A 157 13.26 -2.45 -8.30
N GLN A 158 12.11 -2.38 -7.63
CA GLN A 158 11.73 -1.25 -6.77
C GLN A 158 10.79 -1.69 -5.65
N ASP A 159 10.80 -0.93 -4.55
CA ASP A 159 9.93 -1.18 -3.42
C ASP A 159 8.50 -0.73 -3.74
N PHE A 160 7.54 -1.63 -3.59
CA PHE A 160 6.11 -1.39 -3.79
C PHE A 160 5.30 -1.72 -2.52
N ALA A 161 5.95 -1.71 -1.35
CA ALA A 161 5.31 -2.03 -0.09
C ALA A 161 4.21 -1.00 0.23
N GLY A 162 3.00 -1.49 0.50
CA GLY A 162 1.84 -0.65 0.77
C GLY A 162 1.26 0.07 -0.45
N TYR A 163 1.78 -0.17 -1.66
CA TYR A 163 1.17 0.36 -2.87
C TYR A 163 -0.11 -0.39 -3.17
N VAL A 164 -1.11 0.34 -3.65
CA VAL A 164 -2.45 -0.16 -3.90
C VAL A 164 -2.66 -0.24 -5.41
N ALA A 165 -3.04 -1.43 -5.88
CA ALA A 165 -3.50 -1.65 -7.24
C ALA A 165 -5.02 -1.81 -7.25
N PHE A 166 -5.62 -1.65 -8.43
CA PHE A 166 -7.06 -1.70 -8.62
C PHE A 166 -7.50 -2.76 -9.61
N ASP A 167 -8.73 -3.26 -9.43
CA ASP A 167 -9.37 -4.11 -10.42
C ASP A 167 -9.79 -3.26 -11.64
N ARG A 168 -9.18 -3.53 -12.79
CA ARG A 168 -9.42 -2.81 -14.06
C ARG A 168 -10.85 -2.94 -14.61
N ARG A 169 -11.68 -3.84 -14.07
CA ARG A 169 -13.11 -3.98 -14.43
C ARG A 169 -13.99 -3.03 -13.61
N ARG A 170 -13.50 -2.56 -12.47
CA ARG A 170 -14.23 -1.68 -11.55
C ARG A 170 -13.68 -0.25 -11.55
N VAL A 171 -12.36 -0.11 -11.67
CA VAL A 171 -11.66 1.17 -11.67
C VAL A 171 -11.04 1.42 -13.03
N GLU A 172 -11.33 2.59 -13.58
CA GLU A 172 -10.72 3.08 -14.81
C GLU A 172 -9.46 3.86 -14.46
N VAL A 173 -8.32 3.46 -15.05
CA VAL A 173 -7.05 4.17 -14.89
C VAL A 173 -6.70 4.77 -16.26
N SER A 174 -6.57 6.09 -16.32
CA SER A 174 -6.36 6.88 -17.55
C SER A 174 -5.30 7.95 -17.39
#